data_AF-A0AA45G998-F1
#
_entry.id   AF-A0AA45G998-F1
#
_cell.length_a   1.000
_cell.length_b   1.000
_cell.length_c   1.000
_cell.angle_alpha   90.00
_cell.angle_beta   90.00
_cell.angle_gamma   90.00
#
_symmetry.space_group_name_H-M   'P 1'
#
loop_
_entity.id
_entity.type
_entity.pdbx_description
1 polymer ?
#
loop_
_entity_poly.entity_id
_entity_poly.type
_entity_poly.pdbx_seq_one_letter_code
_entity_poly.pdbx_strand_id
1 'polypeptide(L)'
;MSTGTIVLNIVFLVAVAAFLFFIAWLMWLFFTGRQHRGREQAVEFGDFPALPDDPGELIVGPTAGVYSGTSRAENWIDRVQVADLGDRAACSASGYTHGIAIERRGASTIWIPVQALVAVRTTNRAAGKVMTADGLLAIDWALPGGTALTTALRADAKADYPHWLVAYPGAQPTTDPDAAE
;
A
#
# COMPACT_ATOMS: atom_id res chain seq x y z
N MET A 1 48.69 -14.84 29.05
CA MET A 1 48.14 -14.88 27.67
C MET A 1 49.31 -15.07 26.72
N SER A 2 49.32 -16.13 25.90
CA SER A 2 50.33 -16.28 24.84
C SER A 2 50.09 -15.29 23.72
N THR A 3 51.15 -14.74 23.13
CA THR A 3 51.11 -13.81 22.00
C THR A 3 50.21 -14.31 20.85
N GLY A 4 50.19 -15.63 20.59
CA GLY A 4 49.32 -16.24 19.58
C GLY A 4 47.81 -16.10 19.85
N THR A 5 47.38 -16.11 21.11
CA THR A 5 45.98 -15.89 21.48
C THR A 5 45.55 -14.44 21.27
N ILE A 6 46.47 -13.51 21.54
CA ILE A 6 46.23 -12.07 21.31
C ILE A 6 46.09 -11.79 19.81
N VAL A 7 46.99 -12.33 18.99
CA VAL A 7 46.92 -12.18 17.53
C VAL A 7 45.65 -12.78 16.96
N LEU A 8 45.27 -14.00 17.38
CA LEU A 8 44.02 -14.64 16.94
C LEU A 8 42.79 -13.80 17.32
N ASN A 9 42.72 -13.29 18.55
CA ASN A 9 41.62 -12.45 19.00
C ASN A 9 41.53 -11.13 18.23
N ILE A 10 42.66 -10.49 17.91
CA ILE A 10 42.69 -9.27 17.10
C ILE A 10 42.18 -9.56 15.70
N VAL A 11 42.66 -10.61 15.04
CA VAL A 11 42.20 -11.00 13.70
C VAL A 11 40.70 -11.31 13.71
N PHE A 12 40.23 -12.02 14.72
CA PHE A 12 38.81 -12.31 14.89
C PHE A 12 37.97 -11.04 15.05
N LEU A 13 38.39 -10.10 15.92
CA LEU A 13 37.67 -8.83 16.12
C LEU A 13 37.62 -7.98 14.84
N VAL A 14 38.73 -7.93 14.08
CA VAL A 14 38.77 -7.23 12.79
C VAL A 14 37.81 -7.86 11.79
N ALA A 15 37.76 -9.20 11.71
CA ALA A 15 36.84 -9.90 10.83
C ALA A 15 35.37 -9.64 11.20
N VAL A 16 35.04 -9.66 12.50
CA VAL A 16 33.69 -9.33 12.99
C VAL A 16 33.33 -7.88 12.67
N ALA A 17 34.23 -6.93 12.88
CA ALA A 17 33.99 -5.53 12.58
C ALA A 17 33.76 -5.30 11.07
N ALA A 18 34.56 -5.93 10.21
CA ALA A 18 34.37 -5.87 8.76
C ALA A 18 33.02 -6.47 8.33
N PHE A 19 32.60 -7.57 8.94
CA PHE A 19 31.30 -8.18 8.67
C PHE A 19 30.13 -7.29 9.10
N LEU A 20 30.20 -6.68 10.28
CA LEU A 20 29.19 -5.73 10.75
C LEU A 20 29.12 -4.49 9.85
N PHE A 21 30.27 -3.97 9.39
CA PHE A 21 30.31 -2.85 8.45
C PHE A 21 29.69 -3.22 7.10
N PHE A 22 29.96 -4.43 6.60
CA PHE A 22 29.34 -4.95 5.38
C PHE A 22 27.81 -5.05 5.52
N ILE A 23 27.32 -5.57 6.64
CA ILE A 23 25.87 -5.60 6.94
C ILE A 23 25.29 -4.18 6.98
N ALA A 24 25.94 -3.25 7.68
CA ALA A 24 25.50 -1.86 7.77
C ALA A 24 25.46 -1.18 6.39
N TRP A 25 26.44 -1.46 5.52
CA TRP A 25 26.48 -0.95 4.15
C TRP A 25 25.34 -1.51 3.29
N LEU A 26 25.06 -2.82 3.38
CA LEU A 26 23.91 -3.42 2.70
C LEU A 26 22.58 -2.83 3.19
N MET A 27 22.43 -2.62 4.50
CA MET A 27 21.24 -1.96 5.04
C MET A 27 21.11 -0.54 4.48
N TRP A 28 22.21 0.23 4.44
CA TRP A 28 22.20 1.58 3.90
C TRP A 28 21.74 1.61 2.43
N LEU A 29 22.28 0.73 1.57
CA LEU A 29 21.86 0.62 0.17
C LEU A 29 20.36 0.30 0.02
N PHE A 30 19.84 -0.58 0.87
CA PHE A 30 18.43 -0.95 0.85
C PHE A 30 17.53 0.23 1.26
N PHE A 31 17.87 0.94 2.33
CA PHE A 31 17.11 2.10 2.79
C PHE A 31 17.16 3.26 1.81
N THR A 32 18.34 3.56 1.23
CA THR A 32 18.47 4.63 0.24
C THR A 32 17.70 4.29 -1.04
N GLY A 33 17.76 3.04 -1.52
CA GLY A 33 17.00 2.62 -2.71
C GLY A 33 15.49 2.83 -2.56
N ARG A 34 14.92 2.50 -1.39
CA ARG A 34 13.50 2.76 -1.09
C ARG A 34 13.22 4.28 -1.04
N GLN A 35 14.10 5.05 -0.41
CA GLN A 35 13.93 6.48 -0.26
C GLN A 35 14.05 7.23 -1.60
N HIS A 36 14.93 6.80 -2.50
CA HIS A 36 15.06 7.39 -3.84
C HIS A 36 13.78 7.20 -4.66
N ARG A 37 13.26 5.98 -4.73
CA ARG A 37 12.01 5.68 -5.46
C ARG A 37 10.82 6.43 -4.86
N GLY A 38 10.74 6.53 -3.54
CA GLY A 38 9.69 7.29 -2.85
C GLY A 38 9.76 8.79 -3.15
N ARG A 39 10.97 9.37 -3.28
CA ARG A 39 11.14 10.79 -3.64
C ARG A 39 10.75 11.07 -5.09
N GLU A 40 11.15 10.21 -6.02
CA GLU A 40 10.75 10.32 -7.43
C GLU A 40 9.22 10.24 -7.57
N GLN A 41 8.61 9.26 -6.93
CA GLN A 41 7.15 9.13 -6.90
C GLN A 41 6.45 10.30 -6.21
N ALA A 42 7.02 10.86 -5.13
CA ALA A 42 6.42 12.01 -4.45
C ALA A 42 6.39 13.25 -5.35
N VAL A 43 7.40 13.45 -6.21
CA VAL A 43 7.41 14.54 -7.20
C VAL A 43 6.34 14.30 -8.28
N GLU A 44 6.17 13.05 -8.72
CA GLU A 44 5.17 12.67 -9.72
C GLU A 44 3.72 12.75 -9.20
N PHE A 45 3.48 12.23 -7.99
CA PHE A 45 2.15 12.11 -7.39
C PHE A 45 1.68 13.42 -6.77
N GLY A 46 2.62 14.28 -6.34
CA GLY A 46 2.31 15.47 -5.57
C GLY A 46 1.71 15.12 -4.21
N ASP A 47 0.88 16.03 -3.70
CA ASP A 47 0.25 15.87 -2.39
C ASP A 47 -0.98 14.96 -2.45
N PHE A 48 -1.07 14.07 -1.46
CA PHE A 48 -2.23 13.22 -1.28
C PHE A 48 -3.38 14.00 -0.62
N PRO A 49 -4.64 13.77 -1.01
CA PRO A 49 -5.78 14.40 -0.36
C PRO A 49 -5.80 14.14 1.15
N ALA A 50 -5.91 15.20 1.95
CA ALA A 50 -6.09 15.09 3.39
C ALA A 50 -7.54 14.72 3.73
N LEU A 51 -7.73 14.05 4.87
CA LEU A 51 -9.05 13.81 5.42
C LEU A 51 -9.69 15.16 5.81
N PRO A 52 -10.87 15.51 5.28
CA PRO A 52 -11.57 16.74 5.66
C PRO A 52 -12.16 16.64 7.08
N ASP A 53 -12.41 17.78 7.71
CA ASP A 53 -13.09 17.84 9.02
C ASP A 53 -14.52 17.28 8.94
N ASP A 54 -15.18 17.43 7.79
CA ASP A 54 -16.49 16.86 7.49
C ASP A 54 -16.43 15.90 6.28
N PRO A 55 -16.32 14.58 6.52
CA PRO A 55 -16.35 13.57 5.47
C PRO A 55 -17.76 13.36 4.89
N GLY A 56 -18.80 13.93 5.50
CA GLY A 56 -20.20 13.76 5.13
C GLY A 56 -20.87 12.56 5.81
N GLU A 57 -22.02 12.13 5.30
CA GLU A 57 -22.81 11.04 5.88
C GLU A 57 -22.20 9.67 5.56
N LEU A 58 -22.23 8.75 6.53
CA LEU A 58 -21.75 7.38 6.35
C LEU A 58 -22.70 6.58 5.44
N ILE A 59 -22.16 6.04 4.34
CA ILE A 59 -22.91 5.26 3.34
C ILE A 59 -22.63 3.76 3.50
N VAL A 60 -21.38 3.37 3.76
CA VAL A 60 -20.97 1.96 3.85
C VAL A 60 -19.83 1.77 4.85
N GLY A 61 -19.82 0.60 5.51
CA GLY A 61 -18.86 0.27 6.55
C GLY A 61 -19.31 0.76 7.94
N PRO A 62 -18.41 0.79 8.93
CA PRO A 62 -16.99 0.42 8.83
C PRO A 62 -16.78 -1.06 8.49
N THR A 63 -15.89 -1.35 7.54
CA THR A 63 -15.48 -2.71 7.15
C THR A 63 -14.05 -2.95 7.62
N ALA A 64 -13.90 -3.86 8.58
CA ALA A 64 -12.61 -4.29 9.09
C ALA A 64 -11.88 -5.22 8.12
N GLY A 65 -10.55 -5.13 8.12
CA GLY A 65 -9.73 -6.06 7.36
C GLY A 65 -8.25 -5.71 7.37
N VAL A 66 -7.58 -6.08 6.29
CA VAL A 66 -6.16 -5.83 6.09
C VAL A 66 -5.93 -5.05 4.82
N TYR A 67 -5.42 -3.83 4.98
CA TYR A 67 -4.94 -2.99 3.90
C TYR A 67 -3.75 -3.68 3.23
N SER A 68 -3.89 -3.98 1.95
CA SER A 68 -2.88 -4.72 1.20
C SER A 68 -1.78 -3.81 0.65
N GLY A 69 -2.10 -2.55 0.36
CA GLY A 69 -1.21 -1.56 -0.24
C GLY A 69 -1.90 -0.77 -1.34
N THR A 70 -1.27 0.33 -1.73
CA THR A 70 -1.62 1.09 -2.94
C THR A 70 -0.58 0.81 -4.02
N SER A 71 -1.03 0.59 -5.26
CA SER A 71 -0.19 0.43 -6.45
C SER A 71 -0.69 1.34 -7.57
N ARG A 72 0.11 1.52 -8.62
CA ARG A 72 -0.39 2.12 -9.87
C ARG A 72 -1.51 1.24 -10.45
N ALA A 73 -2.54 1.85 -11.02
CA ALA A 73 -3.68 1.10 -11.58
C ALA A 73 -3.25 0.25 -12.79
N GLU A 74 -2.35 0.77 -13.63
CA GLU A 74 -1.84 0.09 -14.83
C GLU A 74 -0.85 -1.04 -14.51
N ASN A 75 -0.21 -1.01 -13.33
CA ASN A 75 0.77 -1.99 -12.91
C ASN A 75 0.56 -2.37 -11.44
N TRP A 76 -0.22 -3.44 -11.23
CA TRP A 76 -0.58 -3.93 -9.89
C TRP A 76 0.61 -4.38 -9.03
N ILE A 77 1.78 -4.66 -9.62
CA ILE A 77 2.99 -5.04 -8.90
C ILE A 77 3.70 -3.81 -8.34
N ASP A 78 3.59 -2.67 -9.04
CA ASP A 78 4.31 -1.44 -8.73
C ASP A 78 3.65 -0.68 -7.58
N ARG A 79 4.13 -0.97 -6.37
CA ARG A 79 3.65 -0.33 -5.14
C ARG A 79 4.04 1.14 -5.08
N VAL A 80 3.13 1.94 -4.55
CA VAL A 80 3.41 3.30 -4.12
C VAL A 80 4.31 3.23 -2.88
N GLN A 81 5.49 3.83 -2.99
CA GLN A 81 6.51 3.91 -1.95
C GLN A 81 6.53 5.29 -1.28
N VAL A 82 5.60 6.17 -1.65
CA VAL A 82 5.41 7.47 -1.00
C VAL A 82 4.83 7.27 0.39
N ALA A 83 5.46 7.89 1.38
CA ALA A 83 5.11 7.78 2.80
C ALA A 83 4.92 6.30 3.21
N ASP A 84 3.73 5.96 3.72
CA ASP A 84 3.36 4.64 4.21
C ASP A 84 2.29 3.96 3.32
N LEU A 85 1.99 4.47 2.12
CA LEU A 85 0.98 3.90 1.21
C LEU A 85 1.39 2.51 0.63
N GLY A 86 2.65 2.13 0.76
CA GLY A 86 3.11 0.79 0.38
C GLY A 86 2.96 -0.25 1.48
N ASP A 87 2.71 0.20 2.72
CA ASP A 87 2.88 -0.61 3.92
C ASP A 87 1.57 -1.30 4.31
N ARG A 88 1.64 -2.63 4.47
CA ARG A 88 0.49 -3.46 4.87
C ARG A 88 0.14 -3.14 6.32
N ALA A 89 -1.13 -2.89 6.59
CA ALA A 89 -1.62 -2.60 7.94
C ALA A 89 -3.00 -3.22 8.18
N ALA A 90 -3.33 -3.51 9.44
CA ALA A 90 -4.73 -3.72 9.81
C ALA A 90 -5.50 -2.42 9.57
N CYS A 91 -6.70 -2.49 9.02
CA CYS A 91 -7.47 -1.29 8.66
C CYS A 91 -8.96 -1.42 8.91
N SER A 92 -9.62 -0.26 8.96
CA SER A 92 -11.07 -0.10 8.89
C SER A 92 -11.39 0.87 7.76
N ALA A 93 -12.19 0.42 6.78
CA ALA A 93 -12.62 1.26 5.67
C ALA A 93 -14.06 1.75 5.91
N SER A 94 -14.30 3.03 5.68
CA SER A 94 -15.63 3.65 5.79
C SER A 94 -15.87 4.54 4.57
N GLY A 95 -16.99 4.35 3.90
CA GLY A 95 -17.42 5.16 2.76
C GLY A 95 -18.44 6.20 3.19
N TYR A 96 -18.19 7.45 2.81
CA TYR A 96 -19.03 8.62 3.09
C TYR A 96 -19.50 9.30 1.79
N THR A 97 -20.44 10.24 1.91
CA THR A 97 -20.91 11.04 0.77
C THR A 97 -19.81 11.82 0.06
N HIS A 98 -18.77 12.29 0.77
CA HIS A 98 -17.66 13.04 0.15
C HIS A 98 -16.45 12.18 -0.24
N GLY A 99 -16.40 10.90 0.13
CA GLY A 99 -15.27 10.04 -0.20
C GLY A 99 -15.13 8.84 0.73
N ILE A 100 -14.01 8.14 0.62
CA ILE A 100 -13.71 6.92 1.36
C ILE A 100 -12.52 7.17 2.28
N ALA A 101 -12.66 6.84 3.57
CA ALA A 101 -11.58 6.85 4.54
C ALA A 101 -11.12 5.42 4.81
N ILE A 102 -9.81 5.20 4.82
CA ILE A 102 -9.19 3.93 5.23
C ILE A 102 -8.25 4.23 6.39
N GLU A 103 -8.74 3.97 7.59
CA GLU A 103 -7.98 4.11 8.82
C GLU A 103 -7.07 2.90 8.99
N ARG A 104 -5.78 3.14 9.24
CA ARG A 104 -4.77 2.09 9.29
C ARG A 104 -4.07 2.12 10.64
N ARG A 105 -3.93 0.95 11.26
CA ARG A 105 -3.25 0.85 12.56
C ARG A 105 -1.75 1.07 12.41
N GLY A 106 -1.23 2.11 13.07
CA GLY A 106 0.20 2.46 13.05
C GLY A 106 0.66 3.13 11.75
N ALA A 107 -0.27 3.61 10.92
CA ALA A 107 -0.01 4.33 9.68
C ALA A 107 -1.04 5.44 9.51
N SER A 108 -0.81 6.35 8.56
CA SER A 108 -1.71 7.46 8.25
C SER A 108 -3.05 6.98 7.68
N THR A 109 -4.11 7.74 7.91
CA THR A 109 -5.41 7.51 7.25
C THR A 109 -5.31 7.91 5.79
N ILE A 110 -5.81 7.05 4.89
CA ILE A 110 -5.93 7.37 3.46
C ILE A 110 -7.32 7.94 3.23
N TRP A 111 -7.41 9.12 2.63
CA TRP A 111 -8.65 9.71 2.16
C TRP A 111 -8.70 9.68 0.62
N ILE A 112 -9.79 9.14 0.09
CA ILE A 112 -10.06 9.08 -1.35
C ILE A 112 -11.32 9.91 -1.61
N PRO A 113 -11.20 11.16 -2.08
CA PRO A 113 -12.35 12.01 -2.41
C PRO A 113 -13.25 11.36 -3.46
N VAL A 114 -14.56 11.52 -3.35
CA VAL A 114 -15.53 10.96 -4.32
C VAL A 114 -15.29 11.48 -5.74
N GLN A 115 -14.84 12.73 -5.89
CA GLN A 115 -14.48 13.33 -7.18
C GLN A 115 -13.22 12.74 -7.83
N ALA A 116 -12.37 12.08 -7.03
CA ALA A 116 -11.17 11.38 -7.50
C ALA A 116 -11.43 9.88 -7.70
N LEU A 117 -12.57 9.37 -7.22
CA LEU A 117 -12.94 7.97 -7.31
C LEU A 117 -13.28 7.60 -8.75
N VAL A 118 -12.60 6.57 -9.26
CA VAL A 118 -12.82 6.03 -10.62
C VAL A 118 -13.75 4.83 -10.56
N ALA A 119 -13.45 3.86 -9.68
CA ALA A 119 -14.28 2.68 -9.52
C ALA A 119 -14.03 1.99 -8.18
N VAL A 120 -15.06 1.30 -7.67
CA VAL A 120 -14.93 0.30 -6.61
C VAL A 120 -15.30 -1.05 -7.21
N ARG A 121 -14.40 -2.04 -7.09
CA ARG A 121 -14.55 -3.37 -7.69
C ARG A 121 -13.89 -4.45 -6.84
N THR A 122 -14.16 -5.70 -7.16
CA THR A 122 -13.37 -6.82 -6.67
C THR A 122 -12.21 -7.15 -7.63
N THR A 123 -11.13 -7.69 -7.07
CA THR A 123 -9.98 -8.16 -7.85
C THR A 123 -9.32 -9.35 -7.16
N ASN A 124 -8.60 -10.16 -7.93
CA ASN A 124 -7.74 -11.21 -7.40
C ASN A 124 -6.29 -10.72 -7.18
N ARG A 125 -5.90 -9.57 -7.75
CA ARG A 125 -4.53 -9.06 -7.68
C ARG A 125 -4.48 -7.54 -7.46
N ALA A 126 -3.60 -7.12 -6.56
CA ALA A 126 -3.26 -5.71 -6.30
C ALA A 126 -2.05 -5.60 -5.36
N ALA A 127 -1.31 -4.49 -5.45
CA ALA A 127 -0.15 -4.19 -4.60
C ALA A 127 0.83 -5.37 -4.46
N GLY A 128 1.20 -6.00 -5.57
CA GLY A 128 2.15 -7.13 -5.60
C GLY A 128 1.67 -8.38 -4.86
N LYS A 129 0.35 -8.51 -4.61
CA LYS A 129 -0.27 -9.70 -4.02
C LYS A 129 -1.31 -10.29 -4.95
N VAL A 130 -1.37 -11.62 -4.98
CA VAL A 130 -2.38 -12.41 -5.67
C VAL A 130 -3.17 -13.21 -4.64
N MET A 131 -4.48 -13.29 -4.83
CA MET A 131 -5.44 -14.01 -4.02
C MET A 131 -6.29 -14.90 -4.92
N THR A 132 -7.15 -15.72 -4.32
CA THR A 132 -8.25 -16.38 -5.05
C THR A 132 -9.16 -15.34 -5.71
N ALA A 133 -9.97 -15.78 -6.69
CA ALA A 133 -10.98 -14.94 -7.34
C ALA A 133 -11.77 -14.07 -6.33
N ASP A 134 -11.95 -12.80 -6.67
CA ASP A 134 -12.62 -11.77 -5.86
C ASP A 134 -12.10 -11.70 -4.40
N GLY A 135 -10.79 -11.88 -4.23
CA GLY A 135 -10.14 -11.89 -2.93
C GLY A 135 -10.04 -10.52 -2.26
N LEU A 136 -10.01 -9.45 -3.06
CA LEU A 136 -9.71 -8.10 -2.61
C LEU A 136 -10.80 -7.12 -3.05
N LEU A 137 -11.10 -6.15 -2.18
CA LEU A 137 -11.80 -4.93 -2.55
C LEU A 137 -10.76 -3.93 -3.06
N ALA A 138 -10.91 -3.50 -4.31
CA ALA A 138 -10.07 -2.53 -4.97
C ALA A 138 -10.84 -1.22 -5.18
N ILE A 139 -10.22 -0.14 -4.77
CA ILE A 139 -10.69 1.23 -4.93
C ILE A 139 -9.72 1.89 -5.90
N ASP A 140 -10.18 2.10 -7.13
CA ASP A 140 -9.44 2.77 -8.20
C ASP A 140 -9.76 4.27 -8.15
N TRP A 141 -8.73 5.10 -8.17
CA TRP A 141 -8.85 6.54 -8.02
C TRP A 141 -7.70 7.27 -8.70
N ALA A 142 -7.91 8.53 -9.07
CA ALA A 142 -6.92 9.35 -9.76
C ALA A 142 -6.48 10.51 -8.87
N LEU A 143 -5.17 10.71 -8.78
CA LEU A 143 -4.62 11.90 -8.17
C LEU A 143 -4.89 13.14 -9.04
N PRO A 144 -4.84 14.37 -8.49
CA PRO A 144 -5.03 15.61 -9.27
C PRO A 144 -4.08 15.72 -10.47
N GLY A 145 -2.89 15.13 -10.39
CA GLY A 145 -1.92 15.06 -11.48
C GLY A 145 -2.26 14.04 -12.59
N GLY A 146 -3.38 13.31 -12.47
CA GLY A 146 -3.83 12.32 -13.46
C GLY A 146 -3.32 10.90 -13.22
N THR A 147 -2.39 10.69 -12.29
CA THR A 147 -1.90 9.34 -11.96
C THR A 147 -3.01 8.49 -11.37
N ALA A 148 -3.32 7.38 -12.05
CA ALA A 148 -4.29 6.40 -11.59
C ALA A 148 -3.66 5.40 -10.60
N LEU A 149 -4.29 5.27 -9.44
CA LEU A 149 -3.88 4.39 -8.34
C LEU A 149 -4.99 3.39 -8.01
N THR A 150 -4.58 2.23 -7.54
CA THR A 150 -5.47 1.21 -6.98
C THR A 150 -5.09 0.99 -5.53
N THR A 151 -6.03 1.27 -4.64
CA THR A 151 -5.93 0.94 -3.22
C THR A 151 -6.69 -0.34 -2.94
N ALA A 152 -6.00 -1.36 -2.42
CA ALA A 152 -6.62 -2.65 -2.17
C ALA A 152 -6.63 -3.03 -0.70
N LEU A 153 -7.74 -3.61 -0.26
CA LEU A 153 -7.90 -4.18 1.07
C LEU A 153 -8.57 -5.56 0.97
N ARG A 154 -8.23 -6.41 1.93
CA ARG A 154 -8.90 -7.70 2.13
C ARG A 154 -9.77 -7.58 3.37
N ALA A 155 -11.08 -7.49 3.20
CA ALA A 155 -11.99 -7.46 4.34
C ALA A 155 -11.97 -8.80 5.09
N ASP A 156 -12.26 -8.75 6.38
CA ASP A 156 -12.43 -9.96 7.18
C ASP A 156 -13.71 -10.72 6.77
N ALA A 157 -14.78 -9.97 6.46
CA ALA A 157 -16.02 -10.49 5.89
C ALA A 157 -16.17 -10.08 4.41
N LYS A 158 -15.96 -11.03 3.48
CA LYS A 158 -16.17 -10.78 2.03
C LYS A 158 -17.63 -10.46 1.67
N ALA A 159 -18.58 -10.82 2.53
CA ALA A 159 -19.99 -10.46 2.39
C ALA A 159 -20.23 -8.94 2.39
N ASP A 160 -19.25 -8.15 2.82
CA ASP A 160 -19.33 -6.69 2.78
C ASP A 160 -19.07 -6.12 1.38
N TYR A 161 -18.35 -6.84 0.50
CA TYR A 161 -17.95 -6.31 -0.82
C TYR A 161 -19.14 -5.84 -1.66
N PRO A 162 -20.26 -6.59 -1.78
CA PRO A 162 -21.44 -6.13 -2.51
C PRO A 162 -21.98 -4.78 -2.01
N HIS A 163 -21.93 -4.49 -0.71
CA HIS A 163 -22.38 -3.19 -0.18
C HIS A 163 -21.52 -2.04 -0.71
N TRP A 164 -20.21 -2.25 -0.82
CA TRP A 164 -19.28 -1.27 -1.39
C TRP A 164 -19.51 -1.03 -2.89
N LEU A 165 -19.77 -2.10 -3.64
CA LEU A 165 -20.05 -2.02 -5.09
C LEU A 165 -21.36 -1.27 -5.38
N VAL A 166 -22.36 -1.42 -4.51
CA VAL A 166 -23.64 -0.71 -4.61
C VAL A 166 -23.51 0.75 -4.16
N ALA A 167 -22.75 1.01 -3.08
CA ALA A 167 -22.55 2.35 -2.55
C ALA A 167 -21.77 3.26 -3.51
N TYR A 168 -20.77 2.70 -4.21
CA TYR A 168 -19.97 3.40 -5.20
C TYR A 168 -19.98 2.65 -6.53
N PRO A 169 -21.04 2.82 -7.34
CA PRO A 169 -21.11 2.19 -8.65
C PRO A 169 -20.01 2.76 -9.54
N GLY A 170 -18.91 2.01 -9.68
CA GLY A 170 -17.88 2.28 -10.68
C GLY A 170 -18.38 1.93 -12.09
N ALA A 171 -17.69 2.42 -13.12
CA ALA A 171 -17.81 1.85 -14.45
C ALA A 171 -17.57 0.34 -14.35
N GLN A 172 -18.51 -0.47 -14.82
CA GLN A 172 -18.46 -1.93 -14.73
C GLN A 172 -17.11 -2.43 -15.28
N PRO A 173 -16.47 -3.42 -14.63
CA PRO A 173 -15.19 -3.92 -15.08
C PRO A 173 -15.33 -4.44 -16.51
N THR A 174 -14.50 -3.95 -17.43
CA THR A 174 -14.10 -4.74 -18.58
C THR A 174 -13.50 -6.02 -18.01
N THR A 175 -14.21 -7.13 -18.17
CA THR A 175 -13.67 -8.46 -17.89
C THR A 175 -12.33 -8.57 -18.60
N ASP A 176 -11.25 -8.59 -17.82
CA ASP A 176 -9.92 -8.87 -18.33
C ASP A 176 -9.93 -10.33 -18.80
N PRO A 177 -9.82 -10.60 -20.11
CA PRO A 177 -9.90 -11.97 -20.64
C PRO A 177 -8.80 -12.89 -20.09
N ASP A 178 -7.73 -12.33 -19.51
CA ASP A 178 -6.61 -13.08 -18.92
C ASP A 178 -6.82 -13.42 -17.42
N ALA A 179 -7.99 -13.12 -16.82
CA ALA A 179 -8.28 -13.51 -15.44
C ALA A 179 -8.64 -14.99 -15.27
N ALA A 180 -8.78 -15.74 -16.37
CA ALA A 180 -9.26 -17.12 -16.39
C ALA A 180 -8.17 -18.19 -16.63
N GLU A 181 -6.88 -17.84 -16.72
CA GLU A 181 -5.77 -18.81 -16.86
C GLU A 181 -4.89 -18.90 -15.60
#